data_AF-A0A1C0Z558-F1
#
_entry.id   AF-A0A1C0Z558-F1
#
_cell.length_a   1.000
_cell.length_b   1.000
_cell.length_c   1.000
_cell.angle_alpha   90.00
_cell.angle_beta   90.00
_cell.angle_gamma   90.00
#
_symmetry.space_group_name_H-M   'P 1'
#
loop_
_entity.id
_entity.type
_entity.pdbx_description
1 polymer ?
#
loop_
_entity_poly.entity_id
_entity_poly.type
_entity_poly.pdbx_seq_one_letter_code
_entity_poly.pdbx_strand_id
1 'polypeptide(L)'
;MGKNEQMTLLYVTVTIPNGIFGTSAQYKNHDPKRIQHVEIIGDEVHLYMTKEHREQAIAEFESYLTLFQQQVDVGEIDLLYGAYEKIDYDEHYRIIRCYVTAEQYFNCGFLAINETELVIDAMYYQLYKGLTPSITFEYIDVETNAQLGQIQYP
;
A
#
# COMPACT_ATOMS: atom_id res chain seq x y z
N MET A 1 26.00 38.39 15.13
CA MET A 1 24.76 38.48 14.35
C MET A 1 24.90 37.57 13.14
N GLY A 2 24.47 36.32 13.25
CA GLY A 2 24.56 35.32 12.18
C GLY A 2 23.17 34.78 11.91
N LYS A 3 22.67 35.06 10.70
CA LYS A 3 21.43 34.66 10.03
C LYS A 3 20.56 33.61 10.77
N ASN A 4 19.40 34.06 11.24
CA ASN A 4 18.23 33.20 11.36
C ASN A 4 17.82 32.81 9.94
N GLU A 5 18.34 31.70 9.43
CA GLU A 5 17.70 30.98 8.34
C GLU A 5 16.39 30.42 8.92
N GLN A 6 15.30 31.18 8.78
CA GLN A 6 13.98 30.58 8.88
C GLN A 6 13.90 29.55 7.77
N MET A 7 14.18 28.28 8.11
CA MET A 7 13.76 27.14 7.30
C MET A 7 12.24 27.26 7.18
N THR A 8 11.76 27.82 6.08
CA THR A 8 10.37 27.70 5.68
C THR A 8 10.11 26.21 5.56
N LEU A 9 9.37 25.63 6.51
CA LEU A 9 8.93 24.24 6.38
C LEU A 9 8.11 24.17 5.09
N LEU A 10 8.67 23.54 4.06
CA LEU A 10 7.96 23.22 2.83
C LEU A 10 7.05 22.05 3.13
N TYR A 11 5.80 22.38 3.43
CA TYR A 11 4.74 21.40 3.58
C TYR A 11 4.34 20.87 2.21
N VAL A 12 4.14 19.56 2.14
CA VAL A 12 3.52 18.85 1.03
C VAL A 12 2.15 18.36 1.50
N THR A 13 1.19 18.40 0.58
CA THR A 13 -0.16 17.90 0.83
C THR A 13 -0.32 16.54 0.16
N VAL A 14 -0.70 15.53 0.93
CA VAL A 14 -1.15 14.23 0.41
C VAL A 14 -2.68 14.25 0.45
N THR A 15 -3.32 14.05 -0.70
CA THR A 15 -4.78 14.12 -0.84
C THR A 15 -5.34 12.71 -0.89
N ILE A 16 -6.29 12.39 -0.01
CA ILE A 16 -6.90 11.06 0.11
C ILE A 16 -8.41 11.19 -0.12
N PRO A 17 -9.03 10.45 -1.05
CA PRO A 17 -10.48 10.46 -1.21
C PRO A 17 -11.19 9.93 0.04
N ASN A 18 -12.27 10.59 0.43
CA ASN A 18 -13.13 10.24 1.55
C ASN A 18 -13.83 8.90 1.25
N GLY A 19 -13.95 8.05 2.27
CA GLY A 19 -14.58 6.74 2.13
C GLY A 19 -13.71 5.60 1.57
N ILE A 20 -12.52 5.86 1.00
CA ILE A 20 -11.61 4.75 0.62
C ILE A 20 -10.98 4.09 1.87
N PHE A 21 -10.83 4.83 2.98
CA PHE A 21 -10.00 4.39 4.11
C PHE A 21 -10.53 4.75 5.51
N GLY A 22 -11.81 5.08 5.65
CA GLY A 22 -12.43 5.37 6.96
C GLY A 22 -12.14 6.78 7.52
N THR A 23 -12.22 6.93 8.84
CA THR A 23 -11.95 8.19 9.55
C THR A 23 -10.45 8.46 9.69
N SER A 24 -10.05 9.71 9.91
CA SER A 24 -8.62 10.08 9.93
C SER A 24 -7.76 9.39 11.00
N ALA A 25 -8.38 8.88 12.07
CA ALA A 25 -7.72 8.10 13.10
C ALA A 25 -7.48 6.63 12.72
N GLN A 26 -8.09 6.14 11.64
CA GLN A 26 -8.01 4.75 11.19
C GLN A 26 -6.97 4.53 10.09
N TYR A 27 -6.31 5.59 9.62
CA TYR A 27 -5.21 5.43 8.68
C TYR A 27 -4.07 4.65 9.37
N LYS A 28 -3.67 3.51 8.78
CA LYS A 28 -2.59 2.62 9.28
C LYS A 28 -1.26 3.37 9.49
N ASN A 29 -1.10 4.52 8.84
CA ASN A 29 0.04 5.44 8.96
C ASN A 29 -0.32 6.85 9.45
N HIS A 30 -1.40 7.01 10.23
CA HIS A 30 -1.61 8.23 11.00
C HIS A 30 -0.55 8.33 12.11
N ASP A 31 0.62 8.83 11.74
CA ASP A 31 1.67 9.20 12.68
C ASP A 31 1.57 10.70 12.97
N PRO A 32 1.11 11.09 14.16
CA PRO A 32 0.99 12.50 14.54
C PRO A 32 2.33 13.23 14.62
N LYS A 33 3.47 12.52 14.55
CA LYS A 33 4.79 13.16 14.38
C LYS A 33 5.05 13.55 12.92
N ARG A 34 4.51 12.80 11.95
CA ARG A 34 4.67 13.05 10.52
C ARG A 34 3.63 14.00 9.97
N ILE A 35 2.37 13.78 10.35
CA ILE A 35 1.21 14.56 9.92
C ILE A 35 1.05 15.76 10.85
N GLN A 36 1.32 16.94 10.31
CA GLN A 36 1.36 18.20 11.06
C GLN A 36 -0.02 18.87 11.10
N HIS A 37 -0.82 18.66 10.06
CA HIS A 37 -2.19 19.16 9.98
C HIS A 37 -3.03 18.22 9.11
N VAL A 38 -4.33 18.15 9.42
CA VAL A 38 -5.33 17.40 8.66
C VAL A 38 -6.49 18.35 8.38
N GLU A 39 -6.88 18.44 7.12
CA GLU A 39 -8.02 19.23 6.67
C GLU A 39 -8.95 18.34 5.84
N ILE A 40 -10.25 18.58 5.92
CA ILE A 40 -11.24 17.88 5.10
C ILE A 40 -11.87 18.91 4.16
N ILE A 41 -11.73 18.70 2.85
CA ILE A 41 -12.22 19.59 1.81
C ILE A 41 -13.13 18.78 0.89
N GLY A 42 -14.45 19.00 0.99
CA GLY A 42 -15.42 18.21 0.23
C GLY A 42 -15.34 16.72 0.61
N ASP A 43 -15.06 15.89 -0.38
CA ASP A 43 -14.87 14.44 -0.25
C ASP A 43 -13.39 14.05 -0.25
N GLU A 44 -12.51 14.92 0.22
CA GLU A 44 -11.08 14.66 0.33
C GLU A 44 -10.55 14.98 1.72
N VAL A 45 -9.59 14.16 2.17
CA VAL A 45 -8.78 14.37 3.37
C VAL A 45 -7.39 14.79 2.92
N HIS A 46 -6.98 15.98 3.34
CA HIS A 46 -5.70 16.60 3.02
C HIS A 46 -4.77 16.46 4.22
N LEU A 47 -3.69 15.70 4.05
CA LEU A 47 -2.66 15.49 5.05
C LEU A 47 -1.46 16.38 4.76
N TYR A 48 -1.15 17.28 5.68
CA TYR A 48 -0.02 18.20 5.57
C TYR A 48 1.18 17.64 6.33
N MET A 49 2.29 17.46 5.63
CA MET A 49 3.54 16.93 6.19
C MET A 49 4.75 17.59 5.55
N THR A 50 5.96 17.39 6.07
CA THR A 50 7.18 17.85 5.39
C THR A 50 7.51 16.92 4.23
N LYS A 51 8.30 17.42 3.28
CA LYS A 51 8.85 16.58 2.20
C LYS A 51 9.61 15.36 2.73
N GLU A 52 10.42 15.56 3.77
CA GLU A 52 11.20 14.50 4.44
C GLU A 52 10.29 13.40 5.00
N HIS A 53 9.22 13.76 5.72
CA HIS A 53 8.28 12.77 6.27
C HIS A 53 7.53 12.00 5.19
N ARG A 54 7.20 12.64 4.06
CA ARG A 54 6.59 11.96 2.91
C ARG A 54 7.56 10.94 2.31
N GLU A 55 8.82 11.32 2.12
CA GLU A 55 9.87 10.44 1.59
C GLU A 55 10.14 9.26 2.53
N GLN A 56 10.16 9.49 3.84
CA GLN A 56 10.26 8.43 4.84
C GLN A 56 9.09 7.45 4.75
N ALA A 57 7.85 7.94 4.67
CA ALA A 57 6.67 7.08 4.55
C ALA A 57 6.70 6.22 3.28
N ILE A 58 7.13 6.79 2.15
CA ILE A 58 7.32 6.04 0.89
C ILE A 58 8.32 4.90 1.08
N ALA A 59 9.48 5.18 1.71
CA ALA A 59 10.50 4.17 1.95
C ALA A 59 10.02 3.04 2.89
N GLU A 60 9.20 3.38 3.89
CA GLU A 60 8.58 2.38 4.77
C GLU A 60 7.65 1.45 3.98
N PHE A 61 6.80 1.99 3.10
CA PHE A 61 5.93 1.16 2.24
C PHE A 61 6.73 0.25 1.31
N GLU A 62 7.78 0.76 0.65
CA GLU A 62 8.65 -0.04 -0.23
C GLU A 62 9.33 -1.17 0.57
N SER A 63 9.75 -0.89 1.80
CA SER A 63 10.35 -1.88 2.70
C SER A 63 9.37 -2.97 3.09
N TYR A 64 8.13 -2.63 3.45
CA TYR A 64 7.11 -3.61 3.82
C TYR A 64 6.76 -4.55 2.65
N LEU A 65 6.57 -4.00 1.45
CA LEU A 65 6.25 -4.79 0.26
C LEU A 65 7.43 -5.69 -0.15
N THR A 66 8.66 -5.21 0.01
CA THR A 66 9.87 -6.01 -0.21
C THR A 66 9.97 -7.15 0.81
N LEU A 67 9.73 -6.87 2.10
CA LEU A 67 9.76 -7.88 3.15
C LEU A 67 8.69 -8.95 2.92
N PHE A 68 7.48 -8.54 2.56
CA PHE A 68 6.39 -9.45 2.23
C PHE A 68 6.78 -10.39 1.08
N GLN A 69 7.36 -9.85 0.00
CA GLN A 69 7.85 -10.66 -1.11
C GLN A 69 8.92 -11.67 -0.67
N GLN A 70 9.88 -11.24 0.16
CA GLN A 70 10.91 -12.14 0.69
C GLN A 70 10.31 -13.26 1.56
N GLN A 71 9.29 -12.97 2.35
CA GLN A 71 8.60 -13.97 3.17
C GLN A 71 7.87 -15.01 2.31
N VAL A 72 7.22 -14.57 1.23
CA VAL A 72 6.61 -15.46 0.23
C VAL A 72 7.67 -16.32 -0.45
N ASP A 73 8.77 -15.73 -0.93
CA ASP A 73 9.83 -16.43 -1.66
C ASP A 73 10.56 -17.49 -0.81
N VAL A 74 10.71 -17.24 0.49
CA VAL A 74 11.34 -18.19 1.43
C VAL A 74 10.35 -19.27 1.88
N GLY A 75 9.05 -19.11 1.59
CA GLY A 75 8.00 -20.03 2.01
C GLY A 75 7.85 -20.08 3.53
N GLU A 76 8.05 -18.96 4.24
CA GLU A 76 7.78 -18.91 5.67
C GLU A 76 6.26 -18.97 5.91
N ILE A 77 5.81 -20.17 6.28
CA ILE A 77 4.41 -20.50 6.61
C ILE A 77 4.07 -19.94 7.99
N ASP A 78 4.03 -18.62 8.13
CA ASP A 78 3.07 -18.06 9.08
C ASP A 78 1.69 -18.15 8.41
N LEU A 79 0.68 -18.60 9.14
CA LEU A 79 -0.68 -18.91 8.64
C LEU A 79 -1.33 -17.78 7.80
N LEU A 80 -0.84 -16.56 7.95
CA LEU A 80 -1.22 -15.41 7.13
C LEU A 80 -0.57 -15.49 5.74
N TYR A 81 0.75 -15.66 5.61
CA TYR A 81 1.47 -15.50 4.34
C TYR A 81 1.64 -16.77 3.50
N GLY A 82 1.44 -17.95 4.08
CA GLY A 82 1.56 -19.25 3.39
C GLY A 82 0.49 -19.54 2.32
N ALA A 83 -0.29 -18.54 1.91
CA ALA A 83 -1.33 -18.67 0.90
C ALA A 83 -0.82 -18.38 -0.52
N TYR A 84 0.33 -17.72 -0.67
CA TYR A 84 0.96 -17.41 -1.95
C TYR A 84 2.26 -18.18 -2.13
N GLU A 85 2.50 -18.66 -3.35
CA GLU A 85 3.74 -19.35 -3.74
C GLU A 85 4.78 -18.39 -4.32
N LYS A 86 4.30 -17.27 -4.89
CA LYS A 86 5.12 -16.20 -5.45
C LYS A 86 4.29 -14.92 -5.54
N ILE A 87 4.95 -13.76 -5.49
CA ILE A 87 4.34 -12.47 -5.80
C ILE A 87 5.22 -11.65 -6.76
N ASP A 88 4.57 -11.04 -7.75
CA ASP A 88 5.17 -10.07 -8.67
C ASP A 88 4.33 -8.79 -8.71
N TYR A 89 4.94 -7.64 -8.97
CA TYR A 89 4.22 -6.38 -9.11
C TYR A 89 4.90 -5.46 -10.12
N ASP A 90 4.14 -4.52 -10.69
CA ASP A 90 4.67 -3.51 -11.61
C ASP A 90 5.24 -2.29 -10.88
N GLU A 91 5.77 -1.34 -11.67
CA GLU A 91 6.19 -0.06 -11.14
C GLU A 91 4.98 0.67 -10.53
N HIS A 92 5.12 1.05 -9.26
CA HIS A 92 4.07 1.67 -8.45
C HIS A 92 2.92 0.79 -7.97
N TYR A 93 3.04 -0.54 -8.08
CA TYR A 93 2.09 -1.49 -7.51
C TYR A 93 0.65 -1.30 -8.04
N ARG A 94 0.51 -0.91 -9.31
CA ARG A 94 -0.77 -0.81 -10.02
C ARG A 94 -1.26 -2.17 -10.48
N ILE A 95 -0.35 -3.12 -10.67
CA ILE A 95 -0.68 -4.52 -10.90
C ILE A 95 0.09 -5.37 -9.90
N ILE A 96 -0.64 -6.14 -9.10
CA ILE A 96 -0.08 -7.10 -8.15
C ILE A 96 -0.53 -8.49 -8.59
N ARG A 97 0.42 -9.38 -8.85
CA ARG A 97 0.19 -10.76 -9.28
C ARG A 97 0.60 -11.70 -8.17
N CYS A 98 -0.37 -12.44 -7.65
CA CYS A 98 -0.13 -13.49 -6.68
C CYS A 98 -0.26 -14.86 -7.35
N TYR A 99 0.78 -15.67 -7.23
CA TYR A 99 0.80 -17.03 -7.74
C TYR A 99 0.34 -17.98 -6.66
N VAL A 100 -0.62 -18.82 -6.98
CA VAL A 100 -1.27 -19.77 -6.07
C VAL A 100 -1.58 -21.06 -6.82
N THR A 101 -1.79 -22.16 -6.12
CA THR A 101 -2.44 -23.33 -6.72
C THR A 101 -3.94 -23.06 -6.89
N ALA A 102 -4.58 -23.70 -7.87
CA ALA A 102 -6.04 -23.67 -8.00
C ALA A 102 -6.75 -24.08 -6.70
N GLU A 103 -6.22 -25.07 -5.96
CA GLU A 103 -6.79 -25.50 -4.68
C GLU A 103 -6.77 -24.38 -3.64
N GLN A 104 -5.63 -23.69 -3.46
CA GLN A 104 -5.54 -22.55 -2.55
C GLN A 104 -6.51 -21.44 -2.98
N TYR A 105 -6.57 -21.11 -4.27
CA TYR A 105 -7.46 -20.06 -4.77
C TYR A 105 -8.93 -20.29 -4.39
N PHE A 106 -9.43 -21.51 -4.58
CA PHE A 106 -10.84 -21.80 -4.34
C PHE A 106 -11.17 -22.10 -2.87
N ASN A 107 -10.19 -22.52 -2.05
CA ASN A 107 -10.46 -23.04 -0.70
C ASN A 107 -9.79 -22.25 0.43
N CYS A 108 -8.86 -21.33 0.16
CA CYS A 108 -8.13 -20.59 1.18
C CYS A 108 -8.74 -19.19 1.44
N GLY A 109 -9.43 -19.05 2.58
CA GLY A 109 -10.01 -17.75 2.99
C GLY A 109 -8.98 -16.68 3.36
N PHE A 110 -7.72 -17.04 3.62
CA PHE A 110 -6.66 -16.09 3.96
C PHE A 110 -6.20 -15.23 2.76
N LEU A 111 -6.45 -15.69 1.52
CA LEU A 111 -6.10 -14.94 0.31
C LEU A 111 -6.75 -13.55 0.30
N ALA A 112 -8.04 -13.47 0.65
CA ALA A 112 -8.77 -12.20 0.69
C ALA A 112 -8.26 -11.25 1.78
N ILE A 113 -7.74 -11.78 2.90
CA ILE A 113 -7.20 -10.98 3.99
C ILE A 113 -5.88 -10.34 3.54
N ASN A 114 -4.95 -11.14 3.02
CA ASN A 114 -3.66 -10.63 2.53
C ASN A 114 -3.82 -9.68 1.36
N GLU A 115 -4.73 -10.00 0.43
CA GLU A 115 -5.07 -9.12 -0.69
C GLU A 115 -5.48 -7.74 -0.18
N THR A 116 -6.36 -7.68 0.82
CA THR A 116 -6.81 -6.41 1.40
C THR A 116 -5.64 -5.62 1.99
N GLU A 117 -4.73 -6.25 2.71
CA GLU A 117 -3.57 -5.57 3.30
C GLU A 117 -2.62 -5.03 2.23
N LEU A 118 -2.30 -5.83 1.22
CA LEU A 118 -1.44 -5.44 0.10
C LEU A 118 -2.04 -4.29 -0.71
N VAL A 119 -3.34 -4.37 -1.02
CA VAL A 119 -4.06 -3.33 -1.74
C VAL A 119 -4.02 -2.02 -0.96
N ILE A 120 -4.28 -2.04 0.35
CA ILE A 120 -4.23 -0.85 1.20
C ILE A 120 -2.83 -0.23 1.20
N ASP A 121 -1.79 -1.04 1.42
CA ASP A 121 -0.42 -0.54 1.50
C ASP A 121 0.06 0.03 0.14
N ALA A 122 -0.29 -0.62 -0.97
CA ALA A 122 -0.02 -0.13 -2.32
C ALA A 122 -0.80 1.16 -2.66
N MET A 123 -2.05 1.30 -2.22
CA MET A 123 -2.79 2.55 -2.42
C MET A 123 -2.16 3.70 -1.66
N TYR A 124 -1.76 3.50 -0.40
CA TYR A 124 -1.06 4.55 0.34
C TYR A 124 0.25 4.92 -0.33
N TYR A 125 1.04 3.95 -0.80
CA TYR A 125 2.25 4.23 -1.57
C TYR A 125 1.96 5.18 -2.75
N GLN A 126 0.94 4.86 -3.56
CA GLN A 126 0.54 5.66 -4.72
C GLN A 126 0.13 7.09 -4.32
N LEU A 127 -0.69 7.24 -3.27
CA LEU A 127 -1.10 8.54 -2.73
C LEU A 127 0.08 9.38 -2.28
N TYR A 128 1.03 8.78 -1.56
CA TYR A 128 2.22 9.48 -1.08
C TYR A 128 3.18 9.87 -2.22
N LYS A 129 3.18 9.11 -3.33
CA LYS A 129 3.86 9.51 -4.58
C LYS A 129 3.11 10.59 -5.37
N GLY A 130 1.89 10.97 -4.95
CA GLY A 130 1.04 11.93 -5.66
C GLY A 130 0.35 11.36 -6.89
N LEU A 131 0.16 10.03 -6.93
CA LEU A 131 -0.54 9.32 -7.99
C LEU A 131 -2.01 9.14 -7.61
N THR A 132 -2.88 9.06 -8.62
CA THR A 132 -4.25 8.55 -8.44
C THR A 132 -4.17 7.06 -8.15
N PRO A 133 -4.75 6.58 -7.02
CA PRO A 133 -4.84 5.16 -6.72
C PRO A 133 -5.51 4.40 -7.85
N SER A 134 -4.98 3.23 -8.14
CA SER A 134 -5.62 2.22 -8.99
C SER A 134 -4.81 0.95 -8.86
N ILE A 135 -5.47 -0.16 -8.57
CA ILE A 135 -4.81 -1.46 -8.42
C ILE A 135 -5.60 -2.53 -9.15
N THR A 136 -4.90 -3.36 -9.91
CA THR A 136 -5.40 -4.64 -10.43
C THR A 136 -4.71 -5.75 -9.67
N PHE A 137 -5.48 -6.55 -8.95
CA PHE A 137 -4.99 -7.71 -8.23
C PHE A 137 -5.32 -8.96 -9.07
N GLU A 138 -4.29 -9.71 -9.47
CA GLU A 138 -4.41 -10.89 -10.33
C GLU A 138 -3.99 -12.15 -9.56
N TYR A 139 -4.80 -13.20 -9.68
CA TYR A 139 -4.48 -14.54 -9.19
C TYR A 139 -4.06 -15.41 -10.36
N ILE A 140 -2.83 -15.91 -10.32
CA ILE A 140 -2.23 -16.74 -11.37
C ILE A 140 -1.99 -18.14 -10.81
N ASP A 141 -2.43 -19.17 -11.54
CA ASP A 141 -2.14 -20.54 -11.19
C ASP A 141 -0.64 -20.81 -11.37
N VAL A 142 0.05 -21.24 -10.30
CA VAL A 142 1.51 -21.42 -10.32
C VAL A 142 1.96 -22.58 -11.22
N GLU A 143 1.11 -23.59 -11.42
CA GLU A 143 1.46 -24.78 -12.20
C GLU A 143 1.25 -24.55 -13.70
N THR A 144 0.17 -23.87 -14.06
CA THR A 144 -0.30 -23.71 -15.44
C THR A 144 -0.09 -22.31 -16.01
N ASN A 145 0.23 -21.33 -15.17
CA ASN A 145 0.22 -19.88 -15.48
C ASN A 145 -1.13 -19.36 -16.01
N ALA A 146 -2.23 -20.09 -15.77
CA ALA A 146 -3.56 -19.64 -16.12
C ALA A 146 -4.04 -18.56 -15.14
N GLN A 147 -4.73 -17.53 -15.63
CA GLN A 147 -5.38 -16.55 -14.76
C GLN A 147 -6.61 -17.18 -14.11
N LEU A 148 -6.60 -17.26 -12.78
CA LEU A 148 -7.68 -17.82 -11.97
C LEU A 148 -8.74 -16.77 -11.63
N GLY A 149 -8.30 -15.53 -11.40
CA GLY A 149 -9.18 -14.42 -11.04
C GLY A 149 -8.48 -13.07 -11.14
N GLN A 150 -9.28 -12.02 -11.17
CA GLN A 150 -8.81 -10.64 -11.16
C GLN A 150 -9.82 -9.74 -10.48
N ILE A 151 -9.33 -8.82 -9.66
CA ILE A 151 -10.12 -7.82 -8.96
C ILE A 151 -9.50 -6.45 -9.24
N GLN A 152 -10.34 -5.47 -9.54
CA GLN A 152 -9.90 -4.10 -9.78
C GLN A 152 -10.36 -3.22 -8.63
N TYR A 153 -9.41 -2.53 -8.02
CA TYR A 153 -9.62 -1.54 -6.98
C TYR A 153 -9.42 -0.14 -7.56
N PRO A 154 -10.40 0.76 -7.36
CA PRO A 154 -10.34 2.13 -7.84
C PRO A 154 -9.34 3.00 -7.07
#